data_AF-A0A5U1RVI2-F1
#
_entry.id   AF-A0A5U1RVI2-F1
#
_cell.length_a   1.000
_cell.length_b   1.000
_cell.length_c   1.000
_cell.angle_alpha   90.00
_cell.angle_beta   90.00
_cell.angle_gamma   90.00
#
_symmetry.space_group_name_H-M   'P 1'
#
loop_
_entity.id
_entity.type
_entity.pdbx_description
1 polymer ?
#
loop_
_entity_poly.entity_id
_entity_poly.type
_entity_poly.pdbx_seq_one_letter_code
_entity_poly.pdbx_strand_id
1 'polypeptide(L)'
;MINPNKSFAQKALAGAQFLRIHAEASAADADFFIALMSEPYTIAASAIEQLVEENEKLRAQLVAFQRTANAAVAVDPASGPDTTAYYTSLLKGTRVRLKTAPYMRGTAGLTKVNERGIPFCSVHFEAPYEDTRWVKAERLESIPDE
;
A
#
# COMPACT_ATOMS: atom_id res chain seq x y z
N MET A 1 10.83 -29.07 8.48
CA MET A 1 10.45 -28.17 7.36
C MET A 1 8.97 -27.84 7.47
N ILE A 2 8.61 -26.56 7.46
CA ILE A 2 7.22 -26.12 7.43
C ILE A 2 6.64 -26.46 6.04
N ASN A 3 5.52 -27.19 6.01
CA ASN A 3 4.87 -27.65 4.77
C ASN A 3 4.63 -26.48 3.79
N PRO A 4 5.14 -26.54 2.53
CA PRO A 4 5.02 -25.45 1.58
C PRO A 4 3.56 -25.11 1.25
N ASN A 5 2.65 -26.08 1.33
CA ASN A 5 1.24 -25.96 0.95
C ASN A 5 0.39 -25.21 1.98
N LYS A 6 0.94 -24.84 3.14
CA LYS A 6 0.22 -24.08 4.17
C LYS A 6 0.24 -22.58 3.90
N SER A 7 -0.87 -21.90 4.21
CA SER A 7 -0.95 -20.44 4.19
C SER A 7 -0.01 -19.82 5.21
N PHE A 8 0.37 -18.55 5.04
CA PHE A 8 1.26 -17.87 5.99
C PHE A 8 0.68 -17.88 7.43
N ALA A 9 -0.62 -17.65 7.58
CA ALA A 9 -1.32 -17.75 8.87
C ALA A 9 -1.18 -19.14 9.50
N GLN A 10 -1.42 -20.21 8.72
CA GLN A 10 -1.26 -21.58 9.21
C GLN A 10 0.19 -21.92 9.61
N LYS A 11 1.17 -21.35 8.91
CA LYS A 11 2.59 -21.52 9.24
C LYS A 11 2.95 -20.78 10.53
N ALA A 12 2.45 -19.55 10.70
CA ALA A 12 2.63 -18.75 11.90
C ALA A 12 1.99 -19.43 13.13
N LEU A 13 0.74 -19.90 13.02
CA LEU A 13 0.06 -20.63 14.09
C LEU A 13 0.76 -21.94 14.45
N ALA A 14 1.30 -22.67 13.47
CA ALA A 14 2.12 -23.85 13.75
C ALA A 14 3.41 -23.49 14.52
N GLY A 15 4.00 -22.33 14.22
CA GLY A 15 5.13 -21.78 14.98
C GLY A 15 4.75 -21.40 16.41
N ALA A 16 3.61 -20.74 16.60
CA ALA A 16 3.10 -20.42 17.93
C ALA A 16 2.85 -21.68 18.77
N GLN A 17 2.22 -22.71 18.18
CA GLN A 17 2.00 -23.99 18.84
C GLN A 17 3.31 -24.69 19.21
N PHE A 18 4.32 -24.64 18.33
CA PHE A 18 5.65 -25.14 18.64
C PHE A 18 6.26 -24.43 19.86
N LEU A 19 6.13 -23.10 19.93
CA LEU A 19 6.61 -22.31 21.07
C LEU A 19 5.86 -22.64 22.37
N ARG A 20 4.54 -22.87 22.32
CA ARG A 20 3.75 -23.32 23.48
C ARG A 20 4.26 -24.63 24.06
N ILE A 21 4.51 -25.62 23.19
CA ILE A 21 5.07 -26.92 23.59
C ILE A 21 6.44 -26.73 24.26
N HIS A 22 7.27 -25.84 23.74
CA HIS A 22 8.58 -25.55 24.33
C HIS A 22 8.46 -24.79 25.64
N ALA A 23 7.47 -23.92 25.78
CA ALA A 23 7.19 -23.23 27.04
C ALA A 23 6.78 -24.22 28.14
N GLU A 24 5.88 -25.15 27.83
CA GLU A 24 5.43 -26.20 28.75
C GLU A 24 6.58 -27.12 29.16
N ALA A 25 7.37 -27.58 28.19
CA ALA A 25 8.55 -28.41 28.45
C ALA A 25 9.57 -27.67 29.31
N SER A 26 9.81 -26.38 29.02
CA SER A 26 10.75 -25.55 29.78
C SER A 26 10.27 -25.33 31.22
N ALA A 27 8.99 -25.03 31.43
CA ALA A 27 8.42 -24.81 32.77
C ALA A 27 8.51 -26.04 33.68
N ALA A 28 8.50 -27.24 33.10
CA ALA A 28 8.62 -28.49 33.84
C ALA A 28 10.07 -28.90 34.12
N ASP A 29 11.05 -28.16 33.60
CA ASP A 29 12.47 -28.47 33.78
C ASP A 29 12.98 -28.07 35.17
N ALA A 30 13.90 -28.85 35.72
CA ALA A 30 14.50 -28.61 37.02
C ALA A 30 15.64 -27.58 36.97
N ASP A 31 16.24 -27.34 35.80
CA ASP A 31 17.22 -26.29 35.61
C ASP A 31 16.52 -24.92 35.56
N PHE A 32 16.85 -24.06 36.52
CA PHE A 32 16.31 -22.71 36.64
C PHE A 32 16.45 -21.89 35.35
N PHE A 33 17.58 -22.01 34.64
CA PHE A 33 17.78 -21.25 33.40
C PHE A 33 16.91 -21.74 32.27
N ILE A 34 16.58 -23.04 32.25
CA ILE A 34 15.65 -23.61 31.27
C ILE A 34 14.22 -23.21 31.64
N ALA A 35 13.83 -23.33 32.91
CA ALA A 35 12.52 -22.89 33.39
C ALA A 35 12.23 -21.41 33.09
N LEU A 36 13.23 -20.55 33.23
CA LEU A 36 13.14 -19.13 32.91
C LEU A 36 12.76 -18.85 31.44
N MET A 37 13.07 -19.76 30.51
CA MET A 37 12.74 -19.59 29.09
C MET A 37 11.27 -19.84 28.77
N SER A 38 10.50 -20.42 29.70
CA SER A 38 9.07 -20.71 29.48
C SER A 38 8.25 -19.45 29.20
N GLU A 39 8.49 -18.39 29.96
CA GLU A 39 7.74 -17.14 29.84
C GLU A 39 7.99 -16.42 28.50
N PRO A 40 9.25 -16.22 28.04
CA PRO A 40 9.52 -15.70 26.70
C PRO A 40 8.83 -16.49 25.57
N TYR A 41 8.84 -17.83 25.63
CA TYR A 41 8.15 -18.66 24.63
C TYR A 41 6.63 -18.46 24.66
N THR A 42 6.04 -18.35 25.85
CA THR A 42 4.61 -18.08 26.04
C THR A 42 4.20 -16.72 25.48
N ILE A 43 5.01 -15.68 25.74
CA ILE A 43 4.80 -14.33 25.24
C ILE A 43 4.87 -14.31 23.71
N ALA A 44 5.93 -14.91 23.14
CA ALA A 44 6.12 -14.96 21.69
C ALA A 44 4.98 -15.72 20.99
N ALA A 45 4.54 -16.85 21.54
CA ALA A 45 3.40 -17.60 21.00
C ALA A 45 2.12 -16.75 20.99
N SER A 46 1.82 -16.10 22.12
CA SER A 46 0.62 -15.26 22.27
C SER A 46 0.64 -14.07 21.29
N ALA A 47 1.79 -13.43 21.10
CA ALA A 47 1.94 -12.32 20.16
C ALA A 47 1.72 -12.76 18.71
N ILE A 48 2.21 -13.95 18.32
CA ILE A 48 1.98 -14.50 16.97
C ILE A 48 0.50 -14.78 16.75
N GLU A 49 -0.17 -15.42 17.72
CA GLU A 49 -1.61 -15.71 17.66
C GLU A 49 -2.44 -14.44 17.44
N GLN A 50 -2.16 -13.40 18.24
CA GLN A 50 -2.83 -12.09 18.14
C GLN A 50 -2.58 -11.43 16.78
N LEU A 51 -1.34 -11.40 16.31
CA LEU A 51 -0.99 -10.80 15.01
C LEU A 51 -1.69 -11.49 13.84
N VAL A 52 -1.83 -12.82 13.89
CA VAL A 52 -2.56 -13.58 12.87
C VAL A 52 -4.03 -13.17 12.85
N GLU A 53 -4.67 -13.11 14.03
CA GLU A 53 -6.07 -12.71 14.16
C GLU A 53 -6.32 -11.27 13.66
N GLU A 54 -5.48 -10.32 14.07
CA GLU A 54 -5.58 -8.93 13.64
C GLU A 54 -5.37 -8.78 12.13
N ASN A 55 -4.43 -9.55 11.54
CA ASN A 55 -4.21 -9.51 10.10
C ASN A 55 -5.42 -10.04 9.31
N GLU A 56 -6.08 -11.09 9.80
CA GLU A 56 -7.32 -11.61 9.19
C GLU A 56 -8.45 -10.58 9.26
N LYS A 57 -8.62 -9.91 10.41
CA LYS A 57 -9.59 -8.82 10.57
C LYS A 57 -9.32 -7.65 9.61
N LEU A 58 -8.07 -7.21 9.51
CA LEU A 58 -7.66 -6.14 8.59
C LEU A 58 -7.90 -6.51 7.13
N ARG A 59 -7.59 -7.76 6.74
CA ARG A 59 -7.90 -8.25 5.38
C ARG A 59 -9.40 -8.25 5.11
N ALA A 60 -10.22 -8.68 6.07
CA ALA A 60 -11.67 -8.67 5.92
C ALA A 60 -12.22 -7.24 5.76
N GLN A 61 -11.73 -6.30 6.57
CA GLN A 61 -12.08 -4.88 6.46
C GLN A 61 -11.66 -4.29 5.10
N LEU A 62 -10.45 -4.61 4.63
CA LEU A 62 -9.96 -4.14 3.34
C LEU A 62 -10.80 -4.68 2.18
N VAL A 63 -11.21 -5.95 2.22
CA VAL A 63 -12.14 -6.55 1.24
C VAL A 63 -13.51 -5.86 1.28
N ALA A 64 -14.04 -5.57 2.47
CA ALA A 64 -15.30 -4.86 2.63
C ALA A 64 -15.22 -3.41 2.09
N PHE A 65 -14.12 -2.71 2.36
CA PHE A 65 -13.85 -1.38 1.83
C PHE A 65 -13.75 -1.40 0.29
N GLN A 66 -13.04 -2.36 -0.29
CA GLN A 66 -12.96 -2.52 -1.74
C GLN A 66 -14.31 -2.79 -2.37
N ARG A 67 -15.15 -3.64 -1.75
CA ARG A 67 -16.50 -3.92 -2.26
C ARG A 67 -17.40 -2.68 -2.23
N THR A 68 -17.33 -1.88 -1.18
CA THR A 68 -18.11 -0.63 -1.06
C THR A 68 -17.60 0.46 -1.99
N ALA A 69 -16.27 0.60 -2.15
CA ALA A 69 -15.67 1.50 -3.13
C ALA A 69 -16.02 1.13 -4.58
N ASN A 70 -15.98 -0.17 -4.92
CA ASN A 70 -16.35 -0.64 -6.25
C ASN A 70 -17.88 -0.53 -6.53
N ALA A 71 -18.72 -0.59 -5.49
CA ALA A 71 -20.15 -0.34 -5.62
C ALA A 71 -20.49 1.14 -5.83
N ALA A 72 -19.65 2.06 -5.33
CA ALA A 72 -19.78 3.50 -5.58
C ALA A 72 -19.25 3.92 -6.97
N VAL A 73 -18.44 3.07 -7.61
CA VAL A 73 -17.93 3.24 -8.99
C VAL A 73 -18.71 2.32 -9.92
N ALA A 74 -20.02 2.53 -10.03
CA ALA A 74 -20.79 2.01 -11.16
C ALA A 74 -20.42 2.84 -12.40
N VAL A 75 -19.22 2.61 -12.94
CA VAL A 75 -18.86 3.04 -14.29
C VAL A 75 -19.56 2.07 -15.24
N ASP A 76 -20.36 2.65 -16.13
CA ASP A 76 -21.06 1.98 -17.21
C ASP A 76 -20.17 0.93 -17.93
N PRO A 77 -20.55 -0.37 -17.92
CA PRO A 77 -19.80 -1.42 -18.59
C PRO A 77 -19.83 -1.33 -20.13
N ALA A 78 -20.49 -0.33 -20.71
CA ALA A 78 -20.38 -0.02 -22.14
C ALA A 78 -19.02 0.58 -22.55
N SER A 79 -18.18 1.02 -21.59
CA SER A 79 -16.78 1.33 -21.86
C SER A 79 -15.96 0.05 -21.70
N GLY A 80 -15.48 -0.49 -22.83
CA GLY A 80 -14.61 -1.66 -22.87
C GLY A 80 -13.36 -1.52 -21.98
N PRO A 81 -12.61 -2.62 -21.75
CA PRO A 81 -11.43 -2.59 -20.91
C PRO A 81 -10.37 -1.70 -21.54
N ASP A 82 -10.28 -0.45 -21.06
CA ASP A 82 -9.26 0.48 -21.48
C ASP A 82 -7.95 0.13 -20.75
N THR A 83 -7.34 -0.98 -21.18
CA THR A 83 -6.06 -1.51 -20.71
C THR A 83 -4.90 -0.64 -21.17
N THR A 84 -4.87 0.63 -20.76
CA THR A 84 -3.64 1.47 -20.84
C THR A 84 -3.72 2.79 -20.05
N ALA A 85 -4.71 3.01 -19.19
CA ALA A 85 -4.78 4.24 -18.41
C ALA A 85 -3.76 4.21 -17.26
N TYR A 86 -2.51 4.59 -17.54
CA TYR A 86 -1.64 5.19 -16.54
C TYR A 86 -2.37 6.44 -16.03
N TYR A 87 -3.08 6.29 -14.91
CA TYR A 87 -3.76 7.39 -14.23
C TYR A 87 -2.70 8.40 -13.79
N THR A 88 -2.44 9.42 -14.61
CA THR A 88 -1.97 10.68 -14.10
C THR A 88 -3.13 11.29 -13.32
N SER A 89 -3.00 11.38 -12.00
CA SER A 89 -3.99 12.01 -11.10
C SER A 89 -4.22 13.51 -11.37
N LEU A 90 -3.54 14.07 -12.36
CA LEU A 90 -3.66 15.46 -12.78
C LEU A 90 -4.69 15.54 -13.90
N LEU A 91 -5.87 16.04 -13.56
CA LEU A 91 -6.90 16.34 -14.53
C LEU A 91 -6.48 17.56 -15.36
N LYS A 92 -6.95 17.63 -16.61
CA LYS A 92 -6.80 18.84 -17.42
C LYS A 92 -7.46 20.00 -16.70
N GLY A 93 -6.76 21.12 -16.57
CA GLY A 93 -7.20 22.30 -15.81
C GLY A 93 -6.71 22.34 -14.37
N THR A 94 -6.15 21.25 -13.82
CA THR A 94 -5.63 21.24 -12.44
C THR A 94 -4.48 22.24 -12.28
N ARG A 95 -4.55 23.06 -11.23
CA ARG A 95 -3.45 23.93 -10.81
C ARG A 95 -2.29 23.10 -10.27
N VAL A 96 -1.10 23.31 -10.81
CA VAL A 96 0.09 22.53 -10.48
C VAL A 96 1.29 23.40 -10.20
N ARG A 97 2.21 22.89 -9.38
CA ARG A 97 3.57 23.44 -9.23
C ARG A 97 4.63 22.37 -9.47
N LEU A 98 5.84 22.81 -9.79
CA LEU A 98 7.00 21.94 -9.79
C LEU A 98 7.46 21.64 -8.36
N LYS A 99 7.72 20.35 -8.07
CA LYS A 99 8.31 19.92 -6.78
C LYS A 99 9.65 20.59 -6.49
N THR A 100 10.49 20.73 -7.51
CA THR A 100 11.83 21.32 -7.40
C THR A 100 11.82 22.84 -7.39
N ALA A 101 10.74 23.47 -7.85
CA ALA A 101 10.59 24.91 -7.95
C ALA A 101 9.14 25.30 -7.63
N PRO A 102 8.74 25.31 -6.35
CA PRO A 102 7.35 25.53 -5.95
C PRO A 102 6.74 26.88 -6.37
N TYR A 103 7.61 27.84 -6.72
CA TYR A 103 7.23 29.15 -7.27
C TYR A 103 6.81 29.08 -8.74
N MET A 104 7.23 28.05 -9.48
CA MET A 104 6.76 27.80 -10.84
C MET A 104 5.41 27.09 -10.78
N ARG A 105 4.37 27.87 -10.99
CA ARG A 105 2.97 27.44 -11.00
C ARG A 105 2.42 27.45 -12.41
N GLY A 106 1.42 26.63 -12.65
CA GLY A 106 0.79 26.55 -13.96
C GLY A 106 -0.47 25.72 -13.93
N THR A 107 -1.04 25.55 -15.11
CA THR A 107 -2.25 24.78 -15.33
C THR A 107 -1.92 23.54 -16.15
N ALA A 108 -2.30 22.37 -15.63
CA ALA A 108 -2.14 21.09 -16.28
C ALA A 108 -3.03 21.01 -17.54
N GLY A 109 -2.49 20.48 -18.62
CA GLY A 109 -3.13 20.38 -19.92
C GLY A 109 -3.30 18.93 -20.35
N LEU A 110 -2.81 18.61 -21.56
CA LEU A 110 -2.82 17.27 -22.11
C LEU A 110 -1.83 16.36 -21.36
N THR A 111 -2.16 15.07 -21.29
CA THR A 111 -1.28 14.04 -20.76
C THR A 111 -0.85 13.11 -21.89
N LYS A 112 0.37 12.59 -21.79
CA LYS A 112 0.90 11.60 -22.72
C LYS A 112 1.82 10.63 -21.98
N VAL A 113 1.97 9.43 -22.53
CA VAL A 113 2.92 8.43 -22.03
C VAL A 113 3.98 8.23 -23.10
N ASN A 114 5.25 8.19 -22.70
CA ASN A 114 6.33 7.87 -23.66
C ASN A 114 6.42 6.35 -23.89
N GLU A 115 7.27 5.93 -24.83
CA GLU A 115 7.51 4.50 -25.15
C GLU A 115 7.95 3.65 -23.94
N ARG A 116 8.47 4.28 -22.88
CA ARG A 116 8.90 3.61 -21.63
C ARG A 116 7.82 3.58 -20.55
N GLY A 117 6.57 3.97 -20.86
CA GLY A 117 5.49 4.00 -19.89
C GLY A 117 5.53 5.19 -18.91
N ILE A 118 6.40 6.18 -19.14
CA ILE A 118 6.54 7.33 -18.23
C ILE A 118 5.51 8.41 -18.60
N PRO A 119 4.66 8.84 -17.65
CA PRO A 119 3.67 9.87 -17.90
C PRO A 119 4.26 11.29 -17.90
N PHE A 120 3.81 12.09 -18.86
CA PHE A 120 4.08 13.52 -18.99
C PHE A 120 2.77 14.29 -19.05
N CYS A 121 2.79 15.52 -18.52
CA CYS A 121 1.70 16.48 -18.58
C CYS A 121 2.22 17.77 -19.24
N SER A 122 1.47 18.33 -20.17
CA SER A 122 1.73 19.68 -20.68
C SER A 122 1.29 20.69 -19.62
N VAL A 123 2.17 21.55 -19.15
CA VAL A 123 1.84 22.58 -18.16
C VAL A 123 2.00 23.93 -18.81
N HIS A 124 0.94 24.74 -18.77
CA HIS A 124 1.01 26.15 -19.12
C HIS A 124 1.40 26.92 -17.86
N PHE A 125 2.67 27.35 -17.79
CA PHE A 125 3.18 28.05 -16.63
C PHE A 125 2.71 29.51 -16.60
N GLU A 126 2.52 30.03 -15.39
CA GLU A 126 2.19 31.43 -15.18
C GLU A 126 3.43 32.32 -15.35
N ALA A 127 3.18 33.62 -15.55
CA ALA A 127 4.23 34.62 -15.68
C ALA A 127 5.31 34.45 -14.58
N PRO A 128 6.60 34.54 -14.94
CA PRO A 128 7.13 35.12 -16.18
C PRO A 128 7.37 34.12 -17.32
N TYR A 129 6.98 32.86 -17.15
CA TYR A 129 7.28 31.80 -18.11
C TYR A 129 5.98 31.32 -18.77
N GLU A 130 5.37 32.15 -19.62
CA GLU A 130 4.10 31.87 -20.34
C GLU A 130 4.22 30.79 -21.44
N ASP A 131 5.11 29.82 -21.24
CA ASP A 131 5.32 28.71 -22.16
C ASP A 131 4.56 27.46 -21.71
N THR A 132 4.01 26.75 -22.70
CA THR A 132 3.51 25.40 -22.48
C THR A 132 4.66 24.41 -22.59
N ARG A 133 4.95 23.65 -21.53
CA ARG A 133 6.05 22.68 -21.49
C ARG A 133 5.57 21.30 -21.08
N TRP A 134 6.17 20.27 -21.66
CA TRP A 134 5.93 18.88 -21.24
C TRP A 134 6.80 18.56 -20.02
N VAL A 135 6.15 18.27 -18.90
CA VAL A 135 6.79 17.94 -17.62
C VAL A 135 6.41 16.53 -17.22
N LYS A 136 7.34 15.77 -16.66
CA LYS A 136 7.00 14.45 -16.09
C LYS A 136 5.99 14.62 -14.97
N ALA A 137 4.92 13.81 -14.97
CA ALA A 137 3.87 13.92 -13.96
C ALA A 137 4.39 13.75 -12.53
N GLU A 138 5.42 12.91 -12.33
CA GLU A 138 6.06 12.70 -11.02
C GLU A 138 6.68 13.97 -10.40
N ARG A 139 7.00 14.97 -11.23
CA ARG A 139 7.62 16.24 -10.83
C ARG A 139 6.60 17.35 -10.54
N LEU A 140 5.32 17.06 -10.72
CA LEU A 140 4.22 17.99 -10.48
C LEU A 140 3.51 17.63 -9.18
N GLU A 141 3.02 18.67 -8.50
CA GLU A 141 2.10 18.57 -7.37
C GLU A 141 0.86 19.39 -7.68
N SER A 142 -0.33 18.84 -7.40
CA SER A 142 -1.57 19.59 -7.47
C SER A 142 -1.63 20.59 -6.31
N ILE A 143 -2.16 21.76 -6.58
CA ILE A 143 -2.41 22.82 -5.60
C ILE A 143 -3.94 22.99 -5.54
N PRO A 144 -4.54 23.19 -4.34
CA PRO A 144 -5.95 23.56 -4.26
C PRO A 144 -6.22 24.86 -5.02
N ASP A 145 -7.37 24.92 -5.69
CA ASP A 145 -7.93 26.18 -6.18
C ASP A 145 -8.35 27.01 -4.96
N GLU A 146 -7.80 28.22 -4.81
CA GLU A 146 -8.27 29.21 -3.82
C GLU A 146 -9.66 29.75 -4.16
#